data_AF-A0A6P8NBM8-F1
#
_entry.id   AF-A0A6P8NBM8-F1
#
_cell.length_a   1.000
_cell.length_b   1.000
_cell.length_c   1.000
_cell.angle_alpha   90.00
_cell.angle_beta   90.00
_cell.angle_gamma   90.00
#
_symmetry.space_group_name_H-M   'P 1'
#
loop_
_entity.id
_entity.type
_entity.pdbx_description
1 polymer ?
#
loop_
_entity_poly.entity_id
_entity_poly.type
_entity_poly.pdbx_seq_one_letter_code
_entity_poly.pdbx_strand_id
1 'polypeptide(L)'
;MFNIKLPLPRSITAWKGVPHHEEVDDNPLQHEGRVRSFKHERGNWATLIYIDYEPSEDMLSWMFSVLGEVPVKCNIFSEQFHISLSRTLILKFHWIESFVEETKKLCEQTDQFNLELLNVRAYTNEEKTRTFLGIECIDCKGVLGHFVKNVNKLLAEYDLPAFYEDSSYHVSFLWCLGNELSILDDQARFLTIKLNQFLIEHAEARYINVNKIYLKIGNKLYVFKLR
;
A
#
# COMPACT_ATOMS: atom_id res chain seq x y z
N MET A 1 50.16 22.88 22.56
CA MET A 1 49.31 22.99 21.37
C MET A 1 50.04 22.38 20.18
N PHE A 2 49.57 21.25 19.65
CA PHE A 2 49.70 20.90 18.23
C PHE A 2 48.46 20.10 17.87
N ASN A 3 47.51 20.76 17.20
CA ASN A 3 46.27 20.15 16.72
C ASN A 3 46.59 19.44 15.41
N ILE A 4 46.97 18.16 15.47
CA ILE A 4 47.27 17.35 14.28
C ILE A 4 45.93 16.98 13.65
N LYS A 5 45.45 17.83 12.72
CA LYS A 5 44.35 17.47 11.84
C LYS A 5 44.81 16.30 10.98
N LEU A 6 44.21 15.13 11.18
CA LEU A 6 44.41 13.98 10.31
C LEU A 6 43.99 14.35 8.88
N PRO A 7 44.83 14.05 7.87
CA PRO A 7 44.48 14.32 6.48
C PRO A 7 43.25 13.50 6.09
N LEU A 8 42.29 14.16 5.43
CA LEU A 8 41.08 13.51 4.94
C LEU A 8 41.47 12.37 3.97
N PRO A 9 40.92 11.15 4.15
CA PRO A 9 41.12 10.06 3.20
C PRO A 9 40.77 10.48 1.77
N ARG A 10 41.54 10.02 0.78
CA ARG A 10 41.34 10.38 -0.63
C ARG A 10 39.91 10.10 -1.14
N SER A 11 39.25 9.10 -0.56
CA SER A 11 37.85 8.74 -0.82
C SER A 11 36.84 9.84 -0.47
N ILE A 12 37.12 10.67 0.54
CA ILE A 12 36.26 11.79 0.96
C ILE A 12 36.53 13.05 0.12
N THR A 13 37.77 13.27 -0.32
CA THR A 13 38.13 14.42 -1.20
C THR A 13 37.51 14.35 -2.60
N ALA A 14 37.15 13.16 -3.08
CA ALA A 14 36.44 12.99 -4.35
C ALA A 14 34.93 13.23 -4.22
N TRP A 15 34.41 13.34 -2.99
CA TRP A 15 33.00 13.54 -2.74
C TRP A 15 32.64 15.01 -2.98
N LYS A 16 32.17 15.32 -4.18
CA LYS A 16 31.40 16.55 -4.39
C LYS A 16 30.11 16.36 -3.59
N GLY A 17 29.97 17.09 -2.48
CA GLY A 17 28.74 17.09 -1.70
C GLY A 17 27.54 17.26 -2.63
N VAL A 18 26.47 16.51 -2.36
CA VAL A 18 25.21 16.72 -3.07
C VAL A 18 24.73 18.14 -2.71
N PRO A 19 24.34 18.99 -3.69
CA PRO A 19 23.73 20.27 -3.38
C PRO A 19 22.63 20.09 -2.34
N HIS A 20 22.48 21.04 -1.41
CA HIS A 20 21.32 21.10 -0.55
C HIS A 20 20.09 21.13 -1.46
N HIS A 21 19.32 20.05 -1.50
CA HIS A 21 18.09 20.03 -2.28
C HIS A 21 17.15 21.10 -1.72
N GLU A 22 16.54 21.86 -2.61
CA GLU A 22 15.44 22.77 -2.31
C GLU A 22 14.38 22.01 -1.50
N GLU A 23 13.85 22.63 -0.46
CA GLU A 23 12.66 22.11 0.20
C GLU A 23 11.56 21.99 -0.86
N VAL A 24 11.20 20.76 -1.24
CA VAL A 24 10.08 20.54 -2.13
C VAL A 24 8.82 20.89 -1.35
N ASP A 25 8.20 22.01 -1.70
CA ASP A 25 6.92 22.43 -1.14
C ASP A 25 5.84 21.41 -1.55
N ASP A 26 5.29 20.69 -0.56
CA ASP A 26 4.32 19.61 -0.77
C ASP A 26 2.91 20.21 -0.88
N ASN A 27 2.63 20.87 -2.00
CA ASN A 27 1.33 21.49 -2.25
C ASN A 27 0.25 20.40 -2.43
N PRO A 28 -0.75 20.29 -1.52
CA PRO A 28 -1.77 19.25 -1.62
C PRO A 28 -2.57 19.31 -2.92
N LEU A 29 -2.71 20.49 -3.55
CA LEU A 29 -3.42 20.64 -4.82
C LEU A 29 -2.73 19.92 -5.99
N GLN A 30 -1.43 19.65 -5.90
CA GLN A 30 -0.67 18.88 -6.89
C GLN A 30 -0.81 17.36 -6.70
N HIS A 31 -1.46 16.93 -5.61
CA HIS A 31 -1.62 15.53 -5.24
C HIS A 31 -3.08 15.20 -4.89
N GLU A 32 -4.04 15.81 -5.60
CA GLU A 32 -5.48 15.59 -5.39
C GLU A 32 -5.92 15.80 -3.92
N GLY A 33 -5.31 16.79 -3.26
CA GLY A 33 -5.51 17.11 -1.85
C GLY A 33 -4.76 16.19 -0.88
N ARG A 34 -3.79 15.38 -1.33
CA ARG A 34 -3.06 14.45 -0.46
C ARG A 34 -2.09 15.25 0.38
N VAL A 35 -2.22 15.11 1.69
CA VAL A 35 -1.26 15.65 2.66
C VAL A 35 -0.35 14.50 3.07
N ARG A 36 0.97 14.67 2.96
CA ARG A 36 1.90 13.67 3.48
C ARG A 36 1.85 13.68 5.00
N SER A 37 1.75 12.49 5.60
CA SER A 37 1.83 12.32 7.06
C SER A 37 3.22 12.66 7.61
N PHE A 38 4.26 12.71 6.77
CA PHE A 38 5.64 13.04 7.17
C PHE A 38 6.38 13.83 6.09
N LYS A 39 7.27 14.74 6.52
CA LYS A 39 8.20 15.47 5.63
C LYS A 39 9.28 14.51 5.12
N HIS A 40 9.74 14.68 3.88
CA HIS A 40 10.89 13.91 3.40
C HIS A 40 12.15 14.30 4.18
N GLU A 41 12.76 13.33 4.85
CA GLU A 41 14.05 13.47 5.52
C GLU A 41 15.10 12.63 4.78
N ARG A 42 16.31 13.17 4.64
CA ARG A 42 17.39 12.48 3.95
C ARG A 42 17.73 11.19 4.68
N GLY A 43 17.61 10.06 3.99
CA GLY A 43 17.87 8.73 4.54
C GLY A 43 16.61 7.96 4.95
N ASN A 44 15.45 8.60 4.92
CA ASN A 44 14.14 8.00 5.22
C ASN A 44 13.39 7.70 3.92
N TRP A 45 13.06 6.42 3.70
CA TRP A 45 12.44 5.94 2.46
C TRP A 45 11.06 5.36 2.75
N ALA A 46 10.03 5.99 2.18
CA ALA A 46 8.65 5.49 2.24
C ALA A 46 8.60 4.08 1.66
N THR A 47 8.14 3.12 2.46
CA THR A 47 8.18 1.69 2.14
C THR A 47 6.80 1.07 2.30
N LEU A 48 6.38 0.25 1.33
CA LEU A 48 5.09 -0.43 1.33
C LEU A 48 5.25 -1.85 0.77
N ILE A 49 4.70 -2.83 1.49
CA ILE A 49 4.52 -4.21 1.01
C ILE A 49 3.05 -4.38 0.62
N TYR A 50 2.79 -4.88 -0.59
CA TYR A 50 1.43 -5.03 -1.10
C TYR A 50 1.30 -6.16 -2.12
N ILE A 51 0.06 -6.56 -2.39
CA ILE A 51 -0.33 -7.38 -3.53
C ILE A 51 -0.88 -6.44 -4.59
N ASP A 52 -0.33 -6.52 -5.80
CA ASP A 52 -0.84 -5.78 -6.95
C ASP A 52 -2.12 -6.42 -7.47
N TYR A 53 -3.10 -5.60 -7.82
CA TYR A 53 -4.37 -6.05 -8.38
C TYR A 53 -4.64 -5.33 -9.70
N GLU A 54 -4.75 -6.11 -10.77
CA GLU A 54 -5.14 -5.62 -12.08
C GLU A 54 -6.59 -6.06 -12.35
N PRO A 55 -7.58 -5.17 -12.15
CA PRO A 55 -8.98 -5.50 -12.43
C PRO A 55 -9.21 -5.72 -13.92
N SER A 56 -10.15 -6.60 -14.27
CA SER A 56 -10.64 -6.73 -15.64
C SER A 56 -11.37 -5.46 -16.08
N GLU A 57 -11.55 -5.28 -17.39
CA GLU A 57 -12.33 -4.15 -17.95
C GLU A 57 -13.76 -4.11 -17.38
N ASP A 58 -14.39 -5.27 -17.23
CA ASP A 58 -15.72 -5.39 -16.64
C ASP A 58 -15.74 -4.97 -15.16
N MET A 59 -14.73 -5.38 -14.40
CA MET A 59 -14.59 -4.98 -12.99
C MET A 59 -14.33 -3.48 -12.85
N LEU A 60 -13.50 -2.91 -13.73
CA LEU A 60 -13.29 -1.46 -13.79
C LEU A 60 -14.59 -0.73 -14.11
N SER A 61 -15.33 -1.19 -15.12
CA SER A 61 -16.64 -0.64 -15.48
C SER A 61 -17.61 -0.67 -14.30
N TRP A 62 -17.65 -1.79 -13.57
CA TRP A 62 -18.41 -1.90 -12.33
C TRP A 62 -17.94 -0.87 -11.29
N MET A 63 -16.63 -0.74 -11.03
CA MET A 63 -16.08 0.24 -10.09
C MET A 63 -16.47 1.68 -10.48
N PHE A 64 -16.39 2.04 -11.77
CA PHE A 64 -16.78 3.36 -12.25
C PHE A 64 -18.28 3.61 -12.10
N SER A 65 -19.13 2.59 -12.28
CA SER A 65 -20.58 2.72 -12.10
C SER A 65 -20.97 3.15 -10.68
N VAL A 66 -20.15 2.79 -9.67
CA VAL A 66 -20.38 3.15 -8.26
C VAL A 66 -20.37 4.67 -8.04
N LEU A 67 -19.66 5.45 -8.86
CA LEU A 67 -19.65 6.92 -8.75
C LEU A 67 -21.04 7.54 -8.86
N GLY A 68 -21.94 6.93 -9.64
CA GLY A 68 -23.33 7.40 -9.79
C GLY A 68 -24.26 7.01 -8.65
N GLU A 69 -23.81 6.13 -7.75
CA GLU A 69 -24.62 5.54 -6.68
C GLU A 69 -24.31 6.14 -5.31
N VAL A 70 -23.14 6.77 -5.16
CA VAL A 70 -22.73 7.40 -3.90
C VAL A 70 -23.22 8.86 -3.83
N PRO A 71 -23.75 9.31 -2.68
CA PRO A 71 -24.30 10.66 -2.54
C PRO A 71 -23.23 11.74 -2.31
N VAL A 72 -21.96 11.35 -2.25
CA VAL A 72 -20.80 12.22 -1.99
C VAL A 72 -19.91 12.31 -3.23
N LYS A 73 -19.25 13.45 -3.41
CA LYS A 73 -18.31 13.64 -4.51
C LYS A 73 -17.07 12.78 -4.27
N CYS A 74 -16.98 11.69 -5.01
CA CYS A 74 -15.87 10.75 -4.98
C CYS A 74 -15.09 10.73 -6.29
N ASN A 75 -13.89 10.18 -6.24
CA ASN A 75 -13.06 9.86 -7.40
C ASN A 75 -12.67 8.39 -7.36
N ILE A 76 -12.46 7.78 -8.53
CA ILE A 76 -11.86 6.45 -8.66
C ILE A 76 -10.34 6.61 -8.60
N PHE A 77 -9.64 5.61 -8.03
CA PHE A 77 -8.19 5.59 -8.11
C PHE A 77 -7.74 5.48 -9.58
N SER A 78 -6.94 6.44 -10.02
CA SER A 78 -6.45 6.54 -11.39
C SER A 78 -5.27 5.60 -11.68
N GLU A 79 -4.57 5.11 -10.65
CA GLU A 79 -3.38 4.27 -10.83
C GLU A 79 -3.28 3.17 -9.75
N GLN A 80 -2.94 1.95 -10.20
CA GLN A 80 -2.54 0.76 -9.44
C GLN A 80 -3.40 0.42 -8.21
N PHE A 81 -4.40 -0.45 -8.43
CA PHE A 81 -5.14 -1.08 -7.36
C PHE A 81 -4.26 -2.08 -6.62
N HIS A 82 -4.38 -2.13 -5.30
CA HIS A 82 -3.55 -3.01 -4.50
C HIS A 82 -4.23 -3.39 -3.20
N ILE A 83 -3.68 -4.43 -2.56
CA ILE A 83 -4.04 -4.88 -1.22
C ILE A 83 -2.81 -4.66 -0.35
N SER A 84 -2.92 -3.75 0.62
CA SER A 84 -1.81 -3.43 1.53
C SER A 84 -1.53 -4.58 2.50
N LEU A 85 -0.25 -4.93 2.66
CA LEU A 85 0.24 -5.93 3.63
C LEU A 85 1.11 -5.32 4.72
N SER A 86 1.40 -4.02 4.62
CA SER A 86 2.05 -3.21 5.63
C SER A 86 1.39 -1.83 5.71
N ARG A 87 1.69 -1.09 6.78
CA ARG A 87 1.50 0.36 6.79
C ARG A 87 2.45 1.01 5.78
N THR A 88 2.34 2.32 5.57
CA THR A 88 3.45 3.07 4.98
C THR A 88 4.54 3.20 6.03
N LEU A 89 5.69 2.60 5.76
CA LEU A 89 6.83 2.50 6.67
C LEU A 89 7.90 3.52 6.31
N ILE A 90 8.74 3.88 7.28
CA ILE A 90 9.92 4.70 7.07
C ILE A 90 11.17 3.84 7.22
N LEU A 91 11.71 3.37 6.10
CA LEU A 91 12.90 2.53 6.10
C LEU A 91 14.17 3.38 5.97
N LYS A 92 15.16 3.13 6.83
CA LYS A 92 16.45 3.80 6.78
C LYS A 92 17.29 3.28 5.61
N PHE A 93 18.04 4.16 4.96
CA PHE A 93 18.86 3.82 3.79
C PHE A 93 19.76 2.59 4.00
N HIS A 94 20.45 2.49 5.13
CA HIS A 94 21.37 1.39 5.44
C HIS A 94 20.68 0.04 5.68
N TRP A 95 19.36 0.01 5.81
CA TRP A 95 18.56 -1.21 5.98
C TRP A 95 17.92 -1.71 4.69
N ILE A 96 17.97 -0.94 3.60
CA ILE A 96 17.25 -1.27 2.35
C ILE A 96 17.67 -2.64 1.80
N GLU A 97 18.97 -2.89 1.68
CA GLU A 97 19.47 -4.12 1.03
C GLU A 97 19.10 -5.37 1.83
N SER A 98 19.30 -5.35 3.16
CA SER A 98 18.91 -6.47 4.01
C SER A 98 17.40 -6.68 4.05
N PHE A 99 16.62 -5.59 4.09
CA PHE A 99 15.15 -5.68 4.14
C PHE A 99 14.57 -6.30 2.85
N VAL A 100 15.12 -5.91 1.69
CA VAL A 100 14.76 -6.48 0.39
C VAL A 100 15.06 -7.98 0.36
N GLU A 101 16.23 -8.40 0.84
CA GLU A 101 16.64 -9.81 0.85
C GLU A 101 15.79 -10.65 1.80
N GLU A 102 15.50 -10.18 3.02
CA GLU A 102 14.64 -10.90 3.95
C GLU A 102 13.18 -10.97 3.48
N THR A 103 12.66 -9.89 2.86
CA THR A 103 11.33 -9.92 2.23
C THR A 103 11.27 -10.95 1.10
N LYS A 104 12.33 -11.03 0.28
CA LYS A 104 12.44 -12.02 -0.79
C LYS A 104 12.43 -13.45 -0.26
N LYS A 105 13.24 -13.76 0.76
CA LYS A 105 13.27 -15.09 1.40
C LYS A 105 11.90 -15.48 1.95
N LEU A 106 11.19 -14.54 2.57
CA LEU A 106 9.84 -14.78 3.06
C LEU A 106 8.87 -15.15 1.92
N CYS A 107 8.99 -14.49 0.77
CA CYS A 107 8.18 -14.79 -0.42
C CYS A 107 8.51 -16.19 -0.98
N GLU A 108 9.79 -16.56 -1.07
CA GLU A 108 10.23 -17.89 -1.55
C GLU A 108 9.78 -19.05 -0.64
N GLN A 109 9.44 -18.76 0.62
CA GLN A 109 8.94 -19.73 1.59
C GLN A 109 7.40 -19.80 1.65
N THR A 110 6.72 -18.91 0.94
CA THR A 110 5.26 -18.77 0.97
C THR A 110 4.67 -19.31 -0.32
N ASP A 111 3.74 -20.25 -0.21
CA ASP A 111 3.05 -20.81 -1.37
C ASP A 111 2.14 -19.77 -2.04
N GLN A 112 1.99 -19.87 -3.36
CA GLN A 112 0.97 -19.12 -4.08
C GLN A 112 -0.44 -19.42 -3.54
N PHE A 113 -1.30 -18.40 -3.48
CA PHE A 113 -2.65 -18.51 -2.94
C PHE A 113 -3.64 -17.70 -3.76
N ASN A 114 -4.93 -17.85 -3.45
CA ASN A 114 -5.99 -17.07 -4.08
C ASN A 114 -6.73 -16.27 -3.01
N LEU A 115 -7.16 -15.07 -3.38
CA LEU A 115 -8.06 -14.27 -2.58
C LEU A 115 -9.44 -14.26 -3.22
N GLU A 116 -10.49 -14.37 -2.42
CA GLU A 116 -11.87 -14.22 -2.84
C GLU A 116 -12.36 -12.82 -2.47
N LEU A 117 -12.96 -12.11 -3.43
CA LEU A 117 -13.64 -10.84 -3.19
C LEU A 117 -14.99 -11.08 -2.51
N LEU A 118 -15.30 -10.31 -1.47
CA LEU A 118 -16.47 -10.49 -0.62
C LEU A 118 -17.42 -9.30 -0.67
N ASN A 119 -17.11 -8.25 0.07
CA ASN A 119 -18.03 -7.17 0.38
C ASN A 119 -17.43 -5.82 0.01
N VAL A 120 -18.29 -4.86 -0.33
CA VAL A 120 -17.88 -3.45 -0.35
C VAL A 120 -17.95 -2.93 1.08
N ARG A 121 -16.92 -2.19 1.51
CA ARG A 121 -16.86 -1.58 2.84
C ARG A 121 -16.20 -0.20 2.76
N ALA A 122 -16.61 0.69 3.66
CA ALA A 122 -15.99 2.00 3.80
C ALA A 122 -14.82 1.97 4.81
N TYR A 123 -13.76 2.72 4.49
CA TYR A 123 -12.53 2.83 5.28
C TYR A 123 -12.13 4.29 5.42
N THR A 124 -11.38 4.63 6.46
CA THR A 124 -10.72 5.93 6.58
C THR A 124 -9.22 5.76 6.75
N ASN A 125 -8.45 6.77 6.35
CA ASN A 125 -7.06 6.83 6.78
C ASN A 125 -6.98 7.16 8.28
N GLU A 126 -5.79 6.98 8.87
CA GLU A 126 -5.57 7.18 10.31
C GLU A 126 -5.93 8.61 10.75
N GLU A 127 -5.64 9.60 9.90
CA GLU A 127 -5.91 11.01 10.19
C GLU A 127 -7.38 11.42 9.91
N LYS A 128 -8.21 10.50 9.39
CA LYS A 128 -9.62 10.74 9.01
C LYS A 128 -9.82 11.93 8.07
N THR A 129 -8.81 12.20 7.23
CA THR A 129 -8.85 13.25 6.21
C THR A 129 -9.29 12.73 4.85
N ARG A 130 -9.41 11.40 4.70
CA ARG A 130 -9.87 10.71 3.51
C ARG A 130 -10.71 9.49 3.89
N THR A 131 -11.73 9.26 3.08
CA THR A 131 -12.56 8.05 3.15
C THR A 131 -12.47 7.30 1.85
N PHE A 132 -12.47 5.98 1.91
CA PHE A 132 -12.31 5.07 0.79
C PHE A 132 -13.47 4.07 0.77
N LEU A 133 -13.89 3.65 -0.42
CA LEU A 133 -14.57 2.36 -0.57
C LEU A 133 -13.55 1.34 -1.05
N GLY A 134 -13.56 0.20 -0.37
CA GLY A 134 -12.75 -0.94 -0.73
C GLY A 134 -13.58 -2.20 -0.87
N ILE A 135 -13.11 -3.11 -1.71
CA ILE A 135 -13.64 -4.46 -1.83
C ILE A 135 -12.83 -5.35 -0.91
N GLU A 136 -13.45 -5.82 0.16
CA GLU A 136 -12.89 -6.76 1.10
C GLU A 136 -12.58 -8.08 0.41
N CYS A 137 -11.48 -8.70 0.79
CA CYS A 137 -11.05 -9.98 0.27
C CYS A 137 -10.55 -10.90 1.39
N ILE A 138 -10.66 -12.20 1.15
CA ILE A 138 -10.29 -13.23 2.11
C ILE A 138 -9.42 -14.31 1.47
N ASP A 139 -8.49 -14.84 2.26
CA ASP A 139 -7.80 -16.10 1.96
C ASP A 139 -8.39 -17.22 2.84
N CYS A 140 -9.17 -18.10 2.23
CA CYS A 140 -9.79 -19.23 2.92
C CYS A 140 -8.78 -20.26 3.44
N LYS A 141 -7.53 -20.26 2.94
CA LYS A 141 -6.47 -21.19 3.36
C LYS A 141 -5.58 -20.62 4.46
N GLY A 142 -5.68 -19.32 4.77
CA GLY A 142 -4.91 -18.65 5.82
C GLY A 142 -3.42 -18.41 5.53
N VAL A 143 -2.97 -18.64 4.29
CA VAL A 143 -1.63 -18.33 3.80
C VAL A 143 -1.31 -16.83 3.96
N LEU A 144 -2.23 -15.95 3.55
CA LEU A 144 -2.09 -14.50 3.68
C LEU A 144 -1.90 -14.07 5.14
N GLY A 145 -2.72 -14.61 6.05
CA GLY A 145 -2.60 -14.31 7.48
C GLY A 145 -1.26 -14.76 8.06
N HIS A 146 -0.77 -15.93 7.66
CA HIS A 146 0.55 -16.41 8.04
C HIS A 146 1.68 -15.54 7.45
N PHE A 147 1.56 -15.13 6.18
CA PHE A 147 2.50 -14.23 5.52
C PHE A 147 2.61 -12.91 6.27
N VAL A 148 1.48 -12.24 6.53
CA VAL A 148 1.43 -10.95 7.25
C VAL A 148 1.98 -11.08 8.68
N LYS A 149 1.70 -12.19 9.36
CA LYS A 149 2.31 -12.47 10.68
C LYS A 149 3.84 -12.51 10.60
N ASN A 150 4.41 -13.10 9.55
CA ASN A 150 5.86 -13.15 9.36
C ASN A 150 6.43 -11.81 8.87
N VAL A 151 5.68 -11.06 8.05
CA VAL A 151 6.01 -9.65 7.76
C VAL A 151 6.11 -8.86 9.06
N ASN A 152 5.14 -8.97 9.97
CA ASN A 152 5.20 -8.26 11.25
C ASN A 152 6.42 -8.64 12.10
N LYS A 153 6.86 -9.90 12.08
CA LYS A 153 8.11 -10.31 12.73
C LYS A 153 9.33 -9.66 12.07
N LEU A 154 9.38 -9.67 10.73
CA LEU A 154 10.43 -8.98 9.97
C LEU A 154 10.45 -7.50 10.32
N LEU A 155 9.30 -6.82 10.34
CA LEU A 155 9.21 -5.40 10.69
C LEU A 155 9.76 -5.11 12.09
N ALA A 156 9.51 -5.98 13.06
CA ALA A 156 10.04 -5.85 14.42
C ALA A 156 11.58 -5.89 14.48
N GLU A 157 12.25 -6.65 13.59
CA GLU A 157 13.73 -6.69 13.53
C GLU A 157 14.34 -5.36 13.08
N TYR A 158 13.54 -4.49 12.45
CA TYR A 158 13.93 -3.17 11.95
C TYR A 158 13.31 -2.03 12.78
N ASP A 159 12.76 -2.32 13.96
CA ASP A 159 12.02 -1.35 14.80
C ASP A 159 10.89 -0.63 14.04
N LEU A 160 10.24 -1.32 13.09
CA LEU A 160 9.15 -0.81 12.28
C LEU A 160 7.78 -1.25 12.85
N PRO A 161 6.73 -0.41 12.71
CA PRO A 161 5.41 -0.74 13.24
C PRO A 161 4.78 -1.93 12.51
N ALA A 162 4.10 -2.80 13.27
CA ALA A 162 3.32 -3.90 12.71
C ALA A 162 2.12 -3.41 11.89
N PHE A 163 1.58 -4.29 11.05
CA PHE A 163 0.32 -4.09 10.36
C PHE A 163 -0.86 -3.93 11.33
N TYR A 164 -2.00 -3.42 10.85
CA TYR A 164 -3.15 -3.14 11.71
C TYR A 164 -3.72 -4.43 12.34
N GLU A 165 -4.06 -4.39 13.63
CA GLU A 165 -4.55 -5.57 14.38
C GLU A 165 -5.94 -6.04 13.90
N ASP A 166 -6.83 -5.09 13.59
CA ASP A 166 -8.19 -5.34 13.06
C ASP A 166 -8.29 -5.13 11.53
N SER A 167 -7.22 -5.39 10.77
CA SER A 167 -7.24 -5.16 9.32
C SER A 167 -8.15 -6.14 8.59
N SER A 168 -9.10 -5.62 7.81
CA SER A 168 -9.60 -6.34 6.64
C SER A 168 -8.66 -6.10 5.45
N TYR A 169 -8.34 -7.16 4.72
CA TYR A 169 -7.64 -7.04 3.45
C TYR A 169 -8.62 -6.55 2.39
N HIS A 170 -8.26 -5.51 1.66
CA HIS A 170 -9.18 -4.94 0.69
C HIS A 170 -8.44 -4.25 -0.45
N VAL A 171 -9.12 -4.17 -1.59
CA VAL A 171 -8.74 -3.33 -2.73
C VAL A 171 -9.50 -2.02 -2.62
N SER A 172 -8.82 -0.93 -2.28
CA SER A 172 -9.43 0.41 -2.34
C SER A 172 -9.61 0.83 -3.79
N PHE A 173 -10.82 1.23 -4.19
CA PHE A 173 -11.12 1.59 -5.59
C PHE A 173 -11.74 2.98 -5.75
N LEU A 174 -12.32 3.54 -4.70
CA LEU A 174 -12.93 4.86 -4.70
C LEU A 174 -12.51 5.64 -3.45
N TRP A 175 -12.37 6.96 -3.56
CA TRP A 175 -12.01 7.82 -2.44
C TRP A 175 -12.71 9.19 -2.47
N CYS A 176 -12.84 9.82 -1.30
CA CYS A 176 -13.25 11.23 -1.14
C CYS A 176 -12.45 11.92 -0.04
N LEU A 177 -12.49 13.26 -0.04
CA LEU A 177 -11.91 14.08 1.01
C LEU A 177 -12.83 14.10 2.23
N GLY A 178 -12.22 14.18 3.42
CA GLY A 178 -12.94 14.21 4.69
C GLY A 178 -13.31 12.82 5.22
N ASN A 179 -14.04 12.85 6.33
CA ASN A 179 -14.56 11.65 7.00
C ASN A 179 -16.03 11.46 6.63
N GLU A 180 -16.27 10.74 5.55
CA GLU A 180 -17.59 10.40 5.02
C GLU A 180 -17.96 8.94 5.33
N LEU A 181 -17.33 8.35 6.36
CA LEU A 181 -17.43 6.93 6.66
C LEU A 181 -18.89 6.50 6.84
N SER A 182 -19.68 7.23 7.63
CA SER A 182 -21.10 6.89 7.86
C SER A 182 -21.90 6.89 6.56
N ILE A 183 -21.69 7.90 5.71
CA ILE A 183 -22.46 8.05 4.46
C ILE A 183 -22.13 6.93 3.49
N LEU A 184 -20.85 6.59 3.35
CA LEU A 184 -20.41 5.52 2.47
C LEU A 184 -20.74 4.12 3.01
N ASP A 185 -20.73 3.94 4.34
CA ASP A 185 -21.12 2.67 4.97
C ASP A 185 -22.62 2.38 4.80
N ASP A 186 -23.47 3.42 4.83
CA ASP A 186 -24.91 3.29 4.51
C ASP A 186 -25.14 2.76 3.08
N GLN A 187 -24.23 3.06 2.14
CA GLN A 187 -24.29 2.55 0.77
C GLN A 187 -23.64 1.17 0.61
N ALA A 188 -22.71 0.80 1.51
CA ALA A 188 -21.88 -0.39 1.37
C ALA A 188 -22.68 -1.69 1.22
N ARG A 189 -23.80 -1.82 1.95
CA ARG A 189 -24.69 -2.99 1.83
C ARG A 189 -25.32 -3.11 0.45
N PHE A 190 -25.82 -2.01 -0.10
CA PHE A 190 -26.43 -1.99 -1.43
C PHE A 190 -25.38 -2.26 -2.52
N LEU A 191 -24.20 -1.64 -2.41
CA LEU A 191 -23.09 -1.87 -3.32
C LEU A 191 -22.58 -3.31 -3.26
N THR A 192 -22.60 -3.95 -2.08
CA THR A 192 -22.28 -5.37 -1.92
C THR A 192 -23.26 -6.28 -2.66
N ILE A 193 -24.55 -5.95 -2.68
CA ILE A 193 -25.54 -6.71 -3.46
C ILE A 193 -25.23 -6.59 -4.97
N LYS A 194 -24.94 -5.38 -5.45
CA LYS A 194 -24.54 -5.14 -6.85
C LYS A 194 -23.24 -5.84 -7.21
N LEU A 195 -22.24 -5.81 -6.34
CA LEU A 195 -20.99 -6.54 -6.52
C LEU A 195 -21.26 -8.04 -6.65
N ASN A 196 -22.06 -8.61 -5.75
CA ASN A 196 -22.38 -10.03 -5.80
C ASN A 196 -23.10 -10.44 -7.07
N GLN A 197 -24.02 -9.61 -7.57
CA GLN A 197 -24.67 -9.85 -8.86
C GLN A 197 -23.65 -9.84 -10.01
N PHE A 198 -22.79 -8.83 -10.05
CA PHE A 198 -21.69 -8.74 -11.01
C PHE A 198 -20.78 -9.99 -10.96
N LEU A 199 -20.37 -10.42 -9.77
CA LEU A 199 -19.50 -11.59 -9.57
C LEU A 199 -20.19 -12.94 -9.83
N ILE A 200 -21.52 -12.98 -10.03
CA ILE A 200 -22.23 -14.17 -10.51
C ILE A 200 -22.14 -14.25 -12.04
N GLU A 201 -22.25 -13.09 -12.70
CA GLU A 201 -22.16 -12.97 -14.16
C GLU A 201 -20.70 -13.07 -14.65
N HIS A 202 -19.74 -12.63 -13.83
CA HIS A 202 -18.29 -12.60 -14.11
C HIS A 202 -17.52 -13.42 -13.06
N ALA A 203 -17.69 -14.74 -13.08
CA ALA A 203 -17.15 -15.63 -12.05
C ALA A 203 -15.62 -15.59 -11.93
N GLU A 204 -14.90 -15.30 -13.03
CA GLU A 204 -13.45 -15.14 -13.05
C GLU A 204 -12.95 -13.92 -12.28
N ALA A 205 -13.76 -12.84 -12.18
CA ALA A 205 -13.40 -11.63 -11.45
C ALA A 205 -13.44 -11.82 -9.92
N ARG A 206 -14.08 -12.91 -9.43
CA ARG A 206 -14.25 -13.20 -8.01
C ARG A 206 -12.94 -13.51 -7.29
N TYR A 207 -11.96 -14.05 -8.01
CA TYR A 207 -10.73 -14.55 -7.42
C TYR A 207 -9.52 -13.78 -7.93
N ILE A 208 -8.63 -13.40 -7.02
CA ILE A 208 -7.32 -12.83 -7.33
C ILE A 208 -6.28 -13.93 -7.12
N ASN A 209 -5.57 -14.31 -8.18
CA ASN A 209 -4.44 -15.22 -8.06
C ASN A 209 -3.20 -14.45 -7.58
N VAL A 210 -2.74 -14.77 -6.38
CA VAL A 210 -1.57 -14.14 -5.77
C VAL A 210 -0.36 -15.02 -6.01
N ASN A 211 0.47 -14.60 -6.96
CA ASN A 211 1.73 -15.25 -7.29
C ASN A 211 2.97 -14.39 -7.04
N LYS A 212 2.77 -13.11 -6.69
CA LYS A 212 3.82 -12.14 -6.43
C LYS A 212 3.47 -11.24 -5.27
N ILE A 213 4.51 -10.77 -4.58
CA ILE A 213 4.44 -9.70 -3.59
C ILE A 213 5.30 -8.54 -4.08
N TYR A 214 4.80 -7.33 -3.89
CA TYR A 214 5.43 -6.10 -4.32
C TYR A 214 5.95 -5.35 -3.11
N LEU A 215 7.18 -4.86 -3.22
CA LEU A 215 7.84 -4.04 -2.22
C LEU A 215 8.27 -2.73 -2.89
N LYS A 216 7.60 -1.64 -2.55
CA LYS A 216 7.95 -0.29 -3.01
C LYS A 216 8.78 0.41 -1.94
N ILE A 217 9.96 0.90 -2.30
CA ILE A 217 10.85 1.68 -1.44
C ILE A 217 11.23 2.97 -2.16
N GLY A 218 10.61 4.08 -1.78
CA GLY A 218 10.67 5.35 -2.50
C GLY A 218 10.25 5.19 -3.96
N ASN A 219 11.18 5.43 -4.88
CA ASN A 219 10.97 5.28 -6.33
C ASN A 219 11.38 3.91 -6.89
N LYS A 220 11.86 2.99 -6.04
CA LYS A 220 12.23 1.64 -6.46
C LYS A 220 11.08 0.68 -6.19
N LEU A 221 10.86 -0.23 -7.13
CA LEU A 221 9.89 -1.32 -7.02
C LEU A 221 10.62 -2.65 -7.13
N TYR A 222 10.41 -3.51 -6.14
CA TYR A 222 10.89 -4.89 -6.12
C TYR A 222 9.67 -5.81 -6.20
N VAL A 223 9.78 -6.89 -6.97
CA VAL A 223 8.70 -7.85 -7.19
C VAL A 223 9.25 -9.25 -6.93
N PHE A 224 8.63 -9.96 -5.99
CA PHE A 224 9.07 -11.28 -5.57
C PHE A 224 8.01 -12.32 -5.91
N LYS A 225 8.42 -13.42 -6.54
CA LYS A 225 7.54 -14.54 -6.83
C LYS A 225 7.34 -15.40 -5.58
N LEU A 226 6.12 -15.84 -5.35
CA LEU A 226 5.79 -16.86 -4.35
C LEU A 226 6.12 -18.27 -4.84
N ARG A 227 6.25 -19.23 -3.93
CA ARG A 227 6.56 -20.63 -4.20
C ARG A 227 5.45 -21.32 -4.98
#